data_AF-A0A9E5EJF2-F1
#
_entry.id   AF-A0A9E5EJF2-F1
#
_cell.length_a   1.000
_cell.length_b   1.000
_cell.length_c   1.000
_cell.angle_alpha   90.00
_cell.angle_beta   90.00
_cell.angle_gamma   90.00
#
_symmetry.space_group_name_H-M   'P 1'
#
loop_
_entity.id
_entity.type
_entity.pdbx_description
1 polymer ?
#
loop_
_entity_poly.entity_id
_entity_poly.type
_entity_poly.pdbx_seq_one_letter_code
_entity_poly.pdbx_strand_id
1 'polypeptide(L)'
;MDHAMGFKRSRVSLFSLLGGITGLSTAFALIYYTSAINYPLIVQGKPYFALEPSLPIFFELTILLTAFGTVLGLLFLTLLPRLHHPVFNWDRFKKATDDGFFLVLEAADPRFQPDASRKLLTEIGGSHISEIYQDPELVPHPARPERELVA
;
A
#
# COMPACT_ATOMS: atom_id res chain seq x y z
N MET A 1 -6.10 19.62 3.17
CA MET A 1 -4.68 19.28 2.91
C MET A 1 -4.52 18.48 1.62
N ASP A 2 -5.34 17.47 1.37
CA ASP A 2 -5.26 16.65 0.14
C ASP A 2 -5.31 17.44 -1.17
N HIS A 3 -6.15 18.48 -1.22
CA HIS A 3 -6.21 19.39 -2.37
C HIS A 3 -4.92 20.20 -2.57
N ALA A 4 -4.28 20.61 -1.47
CA ALA A 4 -3.02 21.35 -1.50
C ALA A 4 -1.82 20.44 -1.88
N MET A 5 -1.89 19.16 -1.52
CA MET A 5 -0.88 18.15 -1.88
C MET A 5 -1.12 17.53 -3.27
N GLY A 6 -2.27 17.80 -3.91
CA GLY A 6 -2.61 17.29 -5.24
C GLY A 6 -2.88 15.79 -5.31
N PHE A 7 -3.20 15.14 -4.19
CA PHE A 7 -3.44 13.69 -4.18
C PHE A 7 -4.75 13.31 -4.86
N LYS A 8 -4.69 12.28 -5.71
CA LYS A 8 -5.88 11.67 -6.33
C LYS A 8 -6.53 10.69 -5.36
N ARG A 9 -7.82 10.40 -5.57
CA ARG A 9 -8.53 9.38 -4.78
C ARG A 9 -7.86 8.02 -4.93
N SER A 10 -7.67 7.33 -3.80
CA SER A 10 -7.06 6.00 -3.77
C SER A 10 -7.96 4.95 -4.42
N ARG A 11 -7.33 4.00 -5.12
CA ARG A 11 -8.02 2.87 -5.79
C ARG A 11 -8.23 1.66 -4.88
N VAL A 12 -7.90 1.75 -3.58
CA VAL A 12 -8.07 0.65 -2.61
C VAL A 12 -9.51 0.14 -2.58
N SER A 13 -10.50 1.04 -2.66
CA SER A 13 -11.93 0.68 -2.64
C SER A 13 -12.32 -0.29 -3.77
N LEU A 14 -11.66 -0.22 -4.93
CA LEU A 14 -11.91 -1.16 -6.04
C LEU A 14 -11.47 -2.58 -5.67
N PHE A 15 -10.32 -2.72 -4.99
CA PHE A 15 -9.83 -4.02 -4.53
C PHE A 15 -10.76 -4.62 -3.47
N SER A 16 -11.28 -3.80 -2.55
CA SER A 16 -12.29 -4.22 -1.58
C SER A 16 -13.56 -4.72 -2.26
N LEU A 17 -14.05 -4.01 -3.28
CA LEU A 17 -15.25 -4.39 -4.03
C LEU A 17 -15.06 -5.73 -4.76
N LEU A 18 -13.91 -5.93 -5.41
CA LEU A 18 -13.57 -7.19 -6.06
C LEU A 18 -13.49 -8.34 -5.05
N GLY A 19 -12.90 -8.10 -3.87
CA GLY A 19 -12.89 -9.06 -2.77
C GLY A 19 -14.30 -9.44 -2.28
N GLY A 20 -15.21 -8.46 -2.18
CA GLY A 20 -16.59 -8.72 -1.79
C GLY A 20 -17.39 -9.51 -2.83
N ILE A 21 -17.28 -9.15 -4.10
CA ILE A 21 -17.95 -9.87 -5.20
C ILE A 21 -17.47 -11.32 -5.26
N THR A 22 -16.15 -11.52 -5.20
CA THR A 22 -15.57 -12.88 -5.19
C THR A 22 -15.99 -13.66 -3.95
N GLY A 23 -16.09 -13.03 -2.77
CA GLY A 23 -16.59 -13.64 -1.54
C GLY A 23 -18.04 -14.11 -1.65
N LEU A 24 -18.92 -13.25 -2.16
CA LEU A 24 -20.33 -13.59 -2.36
C LEU A 24 -20.49 -14.71 -3.39
N SER A 25 -19.80 -14.62 -4.53
CA SER A 25 -19.83 -15.65 -5.57
C SER A 25 -19.28 -16.99 -5.07
N THR A 26 -18.19 -16.98 -4.29
CA THR A 26 -17.59 -18.19 -3.71
C THR A 26 -18.53 -18.84 -2.71
N ALA A 27 -19.18 -18.03 -1.86
CA ALA A 27 -20.12 -18.54 -0.87
C ALA A 27 -21.36 -19.16 -1.53
N PHE A 28 -21.90 -18.50 -2.56
CA PHE A 28 -22.99 -19.05 -3.36
C PHE A 28 -22.60 -20.37 -4.04
N ALA A 29 -21.45 -20.38 -4.73
CA ALA A 29 -20.96 -21.57 -5.42
C ALA A 29 -20.72 -22.73 -4.44
N LEU A 30 -20.11 -22.47 -3.27
CA LEU A 30 -19.82 -23.47 -2.26
C LEU A 30 -21.11 -24.11 -1.74
N ILE A 31 -22.07 -23.31 -1.27
CA ILE A 31 -23.33 -23.80 -0.69
C ILE A 31 -24.15 -24.54 -1.75
N TYR A 32 -24.27 -23.96 -2.95
CA TYR A 32 -25.01 -24.59 -4.04
C TYR A 32 -24.39 -25.92 -4.44
N TYR A 33 -23.06 -25.97 -4.60
CA TYR A 33 -22.35 -27.18 -4.96
C TYR A 33 -22.51 -28.28 -3.91
N THR A 34 -22.32 -27.97 -2.62
CA THR A 34 -22.42 -28.98 -1.56
C THR A 34 -23.85 -29.48 -1.38
N SER A 35 -24.82 -28.58 -1.39
CA SER A 35 -26.19 -28.90 -0.98
C SER A 35 -27.08 -29.39 -2.13
N ALA A 36 -26.79 -29.02 -3.39
CA ALA A 36 -27.59 -29.44 -4.54
C ALA A 36 -26.92 -30.49 -5.43
N ILE A 37 -25.58 -30.53 -5.50
CA ILE A 37 -24.86 -31.40 -6.45
C ILE A 37 -24.14 -32.54 -5.72
N ASN A 38 -23.22 -32.22 -4.81
CA ASN A 38 -22.30 -33.21 -4.24
C ASN A 38 -23.02 -34.16 -3.28
N TYR A 39 -23.79 -33.62 -2.33
CA TYR A 39 -24.49 -34.45 -1.34
C TYR A 39 -25.83 -33.83 -0.95
N PRO A 40 -26.87 -34.04 -1.77
CA PRO A 40 -28.19 -33.47 -1.52
C PRO A 40 -28.83 -34.12 -0.28
N LEU A 41 -28.93 -33.33 0.79
CA LEU A 41 -29.53 -33.75 2.06
C LEU A 41 -30.78 -32.94 2.37
N ILE A 42 -31.87 -33.64 2.67
CA ILE A 42 -33.09 -33.02 3.21
C ILE A 42 -32.96 -32.99 4.72
N VAL A 43 -32.63 -31.82 5.28
CA VAL A 43 -32.56 -31.59 6.73
C VAL A 43 -33.83 -30.85 7.15
N GLN A 44 -34.60 -31.44 8.08
CA GLN A 44 -35.85 -30.88 8.60
C GLN A 44 -36.92 -30.60 7.51
N GLY A 45 -36.91 -31.36 6.41
CA GLY A 45 -37.88 -31.19 5.31
C GLY A 45 -37.65 -29.94 4.44
N LYS A 46 -36.55 -29.22 4.63
CA LYS A 46 -36.21 -28.02 3.84
C LYS A 46 -35.73 -28.39 2.44
N PRO A 47 -35.94 -27.53 1.43
CA PRO A 47 -35.40 -27.73 0.09
C PRO A 47 -33.86 -27.75 0.12
N TYR A 48 -33.26 -28.39 -0.90
CA TYR A 48 -31.80 -28.53 -1.01
C TYR A 48 -31.04 -27.19 -0.97
N PHE A 49 -31.69 -26.10 -1.37
CA PHE A 49 -31.17 -24.75 -1.18
C PHE A 49 -32.19 -23.92 -0.39
N ALA A 50 -31.85 -23.61 0.86
CA ALA A 50 -32.62 -22.71 1.72
C ALA A 50 -31.82 -21.44 1.97
N LEU A 51 -32.43 -20.28 1.68
CA LEU A 51 -31.74 -18.99 1.74
C LEU A 51 -31.48 -18.56 3.18
N GLU A 52 -32.47 -18.74 4.06
CA GLU A 52 -32.45 -18.30 5.45
C GLU A 52 -31.24 -18.82 6.25
N PRO A 53 -30.92 -20.14 6.24
CA PRO A 53 -29.71 -20.64 6.92
C PRO A 53 -28.41 -20.30 6.19
N SER A 54 -28.47 -19.91 4.91
CA SER A 54 -27.28 -19.61 4.09
C SER A 54 -26.80 -18.17 4.25
N LEU A 55 -27.68 -17.25 4.67
CA LEU A 55 -27.37 -15.82 4.81
C LEU A 55 -26.17 -15.51 5.73
N PRO A 56 -26.03 -16.10 6.93
CA PRO A 56 -24.86 -15.87 7.77
C PRO A 56 -23.56 -16.30 7.06
N ILE A 57 -23.58 -17.40 6.32
CA ILE A 57 -22.41 -17.90 5.59
C ILE A 57 -22.03 -16.94 4.44
N PHE A 58 -23.03 -16.44 3.70
CA PHE A 58 -22.81 -15.41 2.67
C PHE A 58 -22.18 -14.16 3.25
N PHE A 59 -22.67 -13.69 4.39
CA PHE A 59 -22.14 -12.50 5.07
C PHE A 59 -20.67 -12.68 5.48
N GLU A 60 -20.36 -13.78 6.18
CA GLU A 60 -19.00 -14.04 6.68
C GLU A 60 -18.00 -14.18 5.54
N LEU A 61 -18.29 -14.97 4.50
CA LEU A 61 -17.36 -15.15 3.37
C LEU A 61 -17.18 -13.86 2.56
N THR A 62 -18.24 -13.05 2.41
CA THR A 62 -18.16 -11.76 1.71
C THR A 62 -17.23 -10.81 2.45
N ILE A 63 -17.40 -10.65 3.76
CA ILE A 63 -16.58 -9.74 4.56
C ILE A 63 -15.14 -10.26 4.68
N LEU A 64 -14.95 -11.57 4.85
CA LEU A 64 -13.64 -12.19 4.91
C LEU A 64 -12.82 -11.90 3.64
N LEU A 65 -13.36 -12.16 2.45
CA LEU A 65 -12.65 -11.89 1.20
C LEU A 65 -12.55 -10.40 0.88
N THR A 66 -13.52 -9.59 1.31
CA THR A 66 -13.40 -8.12 1.24
C THR A 66 -12.21 -7.62 2.06
N ALA A 67 -12.02 -8.13 3.28
CA ALA A 67 -10.93 -7.75 4.15
C ALA A 67 -9.57 -8.12 3.53
N PHE A 68 -9.43 -9.36 3.03
CA PHE A 68 -8.23 -9.77 2.30
C PHE A 68 -7.97 -8.92 1.06
N GLY A 69 -8.99 -8.67 0.23
CA GLY A 69 -8.87 -7.81 -0.95
C GLY A 69 -8.43 -6.39 -0.58
N THR A 70 -8.93 -5.85 0.52
CA THR A 70 -8.55 -4.51 1.02
C THR A 70 -7.10 -4.46 1.47
N VAL A 71 -6.66 -5.42 2.30
CA VAL A 71 -5.28 -5.46 2.82
C VAL A 71 -4.29 -5.70 1.69
N LEU A 72 -4.56 -6.67 0.80
CA LEU A 72 -3.70 -6.94 -0.35
C LEU A 72 -3.67 -5.75 -1.32
N GLY A 73 -4.81 -5.10 -1.56
CA GLY A 73 -4.89 -3.89 -2.37
C GLY A 73 -4.11 -2.72 -1.79
N LEU A 74 -4.16 -2.54 -0.46
CA LEU A 74 -3.37 -1.53 0.24
C LEU A 74 -1.86 -1.78 0.10
N LEU A 75 -1.42 -3.01 0.39
CA LEU A 75 -0.01 -3.39 0.27
C LEU A 75 0.51 -3.21 -1.16
N PHE A 76 -0.27 -3.65 -2.15
CA PHE A 76 0.08 -3.51 -3.55
C PHE A 76 0.18 -2.04 -4.00
N LEU A 77 -0.78 -1.19 -3.64
CA LEU A 77 -0.81 0.22 -4.04
C LEU A 77 0.25 1.06 -3.32
N THR A 78 0.63 0.68 -2.10
CA THR A 78 1.68 1.35 -1.33
C THR A 78 3.08 0.82 -1.64
N LEU A 79 3.19 -0.20 -2.51
CA LEU A 79 4.44 -0.90 -2.84
C LEU A 79 5.14 -1.48 -1.59
N LEU A 80 4.36 -1.86 -0.59
CA LEU A 80 4.80 -2.63 0.57
C LEU A 80 4.63 -4.11 0.17
N PRO A 81 5.70 -4.91 0.04
CA PRO A 81 6.74 -5.11 1.04
C PRO A 81 8.11 -4.56 0.62
N ARG A 82 8.36 -3.29 0.91
CA ARG A 82 9.64 -2.63 0.71
C ARG A 82 10.36 -2.47 2.04
N LEU A 83 11.17 -3.47 2.41
CA LEU A 83 11.90 -3.48 3.68
C LEU A 83 13.02 -2.44 3.75
N HIS A 84 13.51 -1.98 2.60
CA HIS A 84 14.56 -0.96 2.53
C HIS A 84 14.15 0.21 1.62
N HIS A 85 14.24 1.41 2.18
CA HIS A 85 14.11 2.68 1.47
C HIS A 85 15.35 3.54 1.77
N PRO A 86 15.98 4.21 0.79
CA PRO A 86 17.21 5.00 1.00
C PRO A 86 17.12 6.03 2.13
N VAL A 87 15.93 6.59 2.33
CA VAL A 87 15.63 7.54 3.40
C VAL A 87 15.91 6.98 4.80
N PHE A 88 15.85 5.66 4.99
CA PHE A 88 16.16 5.01 6.27
C PHE A 88 17.65 5.08 6.65
N ASN A 89 18.54 5.37 5.70
CA ASN A 89 19.97 5.53 5.98
C ASN A 89 20.28 6.83 6.74
N TRP A 90 19.33 7.76 6.82
CA TRP A 90 19.53 9.01 7.54
C TRP A 90 19.18 8.86 9.02
N ASP A 91 20.15 9.04 9.91
CA ASP A 91 19.98 8.84 11.36
C ASP A 91 18.83 9.65 11.97
N ARG A 92 18.57 10.87 11.46
CA ARG A 92 17.47 11.71 11.95
C ARG A 92 16.10 11.17 11.56
N PHE A 93 16.00 10.36 10.50
CA PHE A 93 14.74 9.77 10.06
C PHE A 93 14.15 8.81 11.11
N LYS A 94 14.94 8.35 12.09
CA LYS A 94 14.42 7.63 13.26
C LYS A 94 13.36 8.41 14.04
N LYS A 95 13.34 9.75 13.93
CA LYS A 95 12.32 10.62 14.54
C LYS A 95 11.01 10.70 13.74
N ALA A 96 10.92 10.11 12.55
CA ALA A 96 9.75 10.23 11.66
C ALA A 96 8.45 9.66 12.25
N THR A 97 8.55 8.75 13.21
CA THR A 97 7.39 8.15 13.90
C THR A 97 7.10 8.77 15.26
N ASP A 98 7.92 9.73 15.71
CA ASP A 98 7.82 10.32 17.05
C ASP A 98 7.50 11.83 16.96
N ASP A 99 8.54 12.68 16.82
CA ASP A 99 8.41 14.15 16.90
C ASP A 99 8.94 14.88 15.64
N GLY A 100 9.29 14.13 14.58
CA GLY A 100 9.89 14.70 13.37
C GLY A 100 8.94 14.70 12.17
N PHE A 101 8.75 15.86 11.55
CA PHE A 101 8.14 15.96 10.21
C PHE A 101 9.24 16.05 9.15
N PHE A 102 9.06 15.31 8.05
CA PHE A 102 10.04 15.20 6.98
C PHE A 102 9.40 15.51 5.63
N LEU A 103 10.11 16.28 4.81
CA LEU A 103 9.78 16.53 3.41
C LEU A 103 10.91 15.94 2.56
N VAL A 104 10.55 15.05 1.64
CA VAL A 104 11.51 14.40 0.75
C VAL A 104 11.21 14.84 -0.67
N LEU A 105 12.25 15.29 -1.37
CA LEU A 105 12.20 15.56 -2.80
C LEU A 105 12.97 14.43 -3.50
N GLU A 106 12.28 13.68 -4.35
CA GLU A 106 12.89 12.58 -5.08
C GLU A 106 13.63 13.11 -6.31
N ALA A 107 14.84 12.61 -6.55
CA ALA A 107 15.63 12.95 -7.73
C ALA A 107 15.02 12.45 -9.06
N ALA A 108 13.97 11.62 -8.99
CA ALA A 108 13.22 11.14 -10.15
C ALA A 108 12.32 12.22 -10.80
N ASP A 109 12.05 13.35 -10.12
CA ASP A 109 11.30 14.46 -10.73
C ASP A 109 12.18 15.20 -11.77
N PRO A 110 11.73 15.37 -13.03
CA PRO A 110 12.47 16.13 -14.05
C PRO A 110 12.82 17.58 -13.66
N ARG A 111 12.12 18.17 -12.69
CA ARG A 111 12.37 19.53 -12.19
C ARG A 111 13.31 19.56 -10.98
N PHE A 112 13.75 18.40 -10.51
CA PHE A 112 14.68 18.33 -9.40
C PHE A 112 16.05 18.88 -9.82
N GLN A 113 16.54 19.87 -9.06
CA GLN A 113 17.86 20.44 -9.22
C GLN A 113 18.47 20.61 -7.82
N PRO A 114 19.62 19.98 -7.50
CA PRO A 114 20.16 19.93 -6.14
C PRO A 114 20.27 21.30 -5.47
N ASP A 115 20.88 22.28 -6.15
CA ASP A 115 21.11 23.61 -5.62
C ASP A 115 19.81 24.40 -5.40
N ALA A 116 18.92 24.37 -6.40
CA ALA A 116 17.65 25.09 -6.35
C ALA A 116 16.70 24.48 -5.30
N SER A 117 16.65 23.15 -5.22
CA SER A 117 15.86 22.42 -4.22
C SER A 117 16.37 22.69 -2.81
N ARG A 118 17.69 22.72 -2.60
CA ARG A 118 18.27 23.06 -1.29
C ARG A 118 17.95 24.50 -0.87
N LYS A 119 18.02 25.44 -1.81
CA LYS A 119 17.65 26.84 -1.57
C LYS A 119 16.17 26.95 -1.21
N LEU A 120 15.28 26.31 -1.97
CA LEU A 120 13.85 26.28 -1.68
C LEU A 120 13.55 25.72 -0.28
N LEU A 121 14.17 24.59 0.08
CA LEU A 121 14.00 23.97 1.40
C LEU A 121 14.50 24.88 2.54
N THR A 122 15.51 25.71 2.28
CA THR A 122 16.02 26.68 3.25
C THR A 122 15.05 27.85 3.40
N GLU A 123 14.49 28.36 2.29
CA GLU A 123 13.53 29.46 2.28
C GLU A 123 12.20 29.11 2.99
N ILE A 124 11.73 27.87 2.88
CA ILE A 124 10.52 27.41 3.57
C ILE A 124 10.74 27.10 5.08
N GLY A 125 11.97 27.26 5.59
CA GLY A 125 12.30 27.07 7.00
C GLY A 125 12.76 25.66 7.39
N GLY A 126 13.30 24.88 6.45
CA GLY A 126 13.88 23.57 6.74
C GLY A 126 15.07 23.64 7.70
N SER A 127 14.95 23.04 8.87
CA SER A 127 16.00 23.06 9.92
C SER A 127 17.20 22.17 9.60
N HIS A 128 16.95 20.99 9.05
CA HIS A 128 17.97 19.99 8.74
C HIS A 128 17.79 19.46 7.32
N ILE A 129 18.60 20.00 6.39
CA ILE A 129 18.57 19.63 4.97
C ILE A 129 19.78 18.74 4.69
N SER A 130 19.55 17.55 4.15
CA SER A 130 20.60 16.58 3.81
C SER A 130 20.24 15.88 2.50
N GLU A 131 21.24 15.68 1.66
CA GLU A 131 21.11 14.88 0.43
C GLU A 131 21.31 13.40 0.78
N ILE A 132 20.41 12.55 0.30
CA ILE A 132 20.42 11.11 0.57
C ILE A 132 20.57 10.39 -0.75
N TYR A 133 21.69 9.68 -0.92
CA TYR A 133 21.96 8.88 -2.12
C TYR A 133 21.45 7.44 -1.92
N GLN A 134 20.98 6.84 -3.01
CA GLN A 134 20.46 5.48 -3.00
C GLN A 134 21.57 4.44 -2.82
N ASP A 135 22.77 4.70 -3.37
CA ASP A 135 23.97 3.91 -3.12
C ASP A 135 24.90 4.62 -2.11
N PRO A 136 25.29 3.95 -1.01
CA PRO A 136 26.24 4.51 -0.03
C PRO A 136 27.62 4.82 -0.62
N GLU A 137 27.98 4.24 -1.75
CA GLU A 137 29.27 4.45 -2.40
C GLU A 137 29.41 5.82 -3.11
N LEU A 138 28.29 6.47 -3.40
CA LEU A 138 28.20 7.80 -4.02
C LEU A 138 28.25 8.94 -3.00
N VAL A 139 28.43 8.64 -1.71
CA VAL A 139 28.66 9.66 -0.68
C VAL A 139 29.99 10.36 -0.95
N PRO A 140 30.03 11.71 -1.05
CA PRO A 140 31.29 12.44 -1.18
C PRO A 140 32.17 12.22 0.06
N HIS A 141 33.09 11.25 -0.02
CA HIS A 141 34.03 10.94 1.04
C HIS A 141 35.33 11.74 0.78
N PRO A 142 35.87 12.50 1.77
CA PRO A 142 37.12 13.24 1.62
C PRO A 142 38.36 12.41 1.21
N ALA A 143 38.25 11.07 1.19
CA ALA A 143 39.33 10.13 0.88
C ALA A 143 39.22 9.48 -0.52
N ARG A 144 38.16 9.75 -1.31
CA ARG A 144 37.96 9.11 -2.62
C ARG A 144 38.08 10.15 -3.74
N PRO A 145 39.03 10.01 -4.69
CA PRO A 145 39.13 10.93 -5.82
C PRO A 145 37.89 10.83 -6.71
N GLU A 146 37.42 11.98 -7.21
CA GLU A 146 36.28 12.15 -8.12
C GLU A 146 36.46 11.35 -9.43
N ARG A 147 36.22 10.04 -9.40
CA ARG A 147 36.10 9.24 -10.62
C ARG A 147 34.77 8.52 -10.61
N GLU A 148 34.05 8.75 -11.71
CA GLU A 148 32.76 8.17 -12.10
C GLU A 148 31.49 8.88 -11.55
N LEU A 149 31.42 10.20 -11.70
CA LEU A 149 30.16 10.86 -12.10
C LEU A 149 30.04 10.71 -13.63
N VAL A 150 29.54 9.59 -14.15
CA VAL A 150 28.85 9.42 -15.45
C VAL A 150 28.66 7.91 -15.64
N ALA A 151 27.44 7.41 -15.39
CA ALA A 151 26.78 6.32 -16.10
C ALA A 151 25.31 6.27 -15.66
#